data_AF-A0A6L9LZB8-F1
#
_entry.id   AF-A0A6L9LZB8-F1
#
_cell.length_a   1.000
_cell.length_b   1.000
_cell.length_c   1.000
_cell.angle_alpha   90.00
_cell.angle_beta   90.00
_cell.angle_gamma   90.00
#
_symmetry.space_group_name_H-M   'P 1'
#
loop_
_entity.id
_entity.type
_entity.pdbx_description
1 polymer ?
#
loop_
_entity_poly.entity_id
_entity_poly.type
_entity_poly.pdbx_seq_one_letter_code
_entity_poly.pdbx_strand_id
1 'polypeptide(L)'
;MSILPDILGFSLGGYVIMVGFGDTEFIEALRGRESKESGPSIYMKINATFVHFIVVQAITLFMALASSAMGISAHPLVSLVGTFFLFYAIVTILAATFGVLTFANWYDQKPKD
;
A
#
# COMPACT_ATOMS: atom_id res chain seq x y z
N MET A 1 14.88 -14.80 -2.04
CA MET A 1 14.12 -13.83 -2.87
C MET A 1 12.60 -14.04 -2.82
N SER A 2 12.05 -14.92 -1.97
CA SER A 2 10.60 -15.23 -1.99
C SER A 2 9.72 -14.29 -1.14
N ILE A 3 10.28 -13.70 -0.08
CA ILE A 3 9.49 -12.92 0.90
C ILE A 3 8.90 -11.63 0.30
N LEU A 4 9.61 -10.95 -0.61
CA LEU A 4 9.13 -9.72 -1.26
C LEU A 4 7.91 -9.98 -2.17
N PRO A 5 7.97 -10.93 -3.13
CA PRO A 5 6.81 -11.34 -3.92
C PRO A 5 5.61 -11.76 -3.07
N ASP A 6 5.84 -12.53 -2.01
CA ASP A 6 4.77 -13.03 -1.13
C ASP A 6 4.06 -11.90 -0.39
N ILE A 7 4.82 -10.94 0.15
CA ILE A 7 4.27 -9.75 0.82
C ILE A 7 3.52 -8.85 -0.17
N LEU A 8 4.04 -8.68 -1.38
CA LEU A 8 3.42 -7.87 -2.43
C LEU A 8 2.09 -8.50 -2.88
N GLY A 9 2.07 -9.81 -3.11
CA GLY A 9 0.86 -10.57 -3.42
C GLY A 9 -0.19 -10.52 -2.31
N PHE A 10 0.23 -10.69 -1.05
CA PHE A 10 -0.67 -10.55 0.10
C PHE A 10 -1.26 -9.14 0.23
N SER A 11 -0.44 -8.11 0.04
CA SER A 11 -0.88 -6.73 0.20
C SER A 11 -1.75 -6.25 -0.96
N LEU A 12 -1.48 -6.70 -2.19
CA LEU A 12 -2.35 -6.46 -3.35
C LEU A 12 -3.70 -7.18 -3.17
N GLY A 13 -3.67 -8.42 -2.66
CA GLY A 13 -4.88 -9.17 -2.30
C GLY A 13 -5.70 -8.45 -1.22
N GLY A 14 -5.05 -7.94 -0.17
CA GLY A 14 -5.69 -7.13 0.87
C GLY A 14 -6.30 -5.83 0.34
N TYR A 15 -5.61 -5.14 -0.56
CA TYR A 15 -6.12 -3.93 -1.23
C TYR A 15 -7.34 -4.23 -2.12
N VAL A 16 -7.29 -5.32 -2.91
CA VAL A 16 -8.41 -5.76 -3.74
C VAL A 16 -9.62 -6.17 -2.90
N ILE A 17 -9.41 -6.79 -1.73
CA ILE A 17 -10.51 -7.07 -0.80
C ILE A 17 -11.07 -5.75 -0.25
N MET A 18 -10.23 -4.81 0.17
CA MET A 18 -10.69 -3.51 0.68
C MET A 18 -11.50 -2.70 -0.35
N VAL A 19 -11.03 -2.63 -1.60
CA VAL A 19 -11.70 -1.90 -2.68
C VAL A 19 -12.87 -2.68 -3.27
N GLY A 20 -12.77 -4.00 -3.33
CA GLY A 20 -13.73 -4.90 -3.99
C GLY A 20 -14.87 -5.40 -3.10
N PHE A 21 -14.69 -5.44 -1.78
CA PHE A 21 -15.76 -5.73 -0.82
C PHE A 21 -16.34 -4.47 -0.14
N GLY A 22 -15.93 -3.28 -0.57
CA GLY A 22 -16.55 -2.05 -0.08
C GLY A 22 -17.98 -1.93 -0.61
N ASP A 23 -18.96 -2.01 0.29
CA ASP A 23 -20.36 -1.77 -0.07
C ASP A 23 -20.54 -0.37 -0.68
N THR A 24 -21.47 -0.22 -1.63
CA THR A 24 -21.61 1.01 -2.43
C THR A 24 -21.99 2.20 -1.55
N GLU A 25 -22.86 1.98 -0.55
CA GLU A 25 -23.23 2.97 0.48
C GLU A 25 -22.05 3.33 1.40
N PHE A 26 -21.12 2.40 1.60
CA PHE A 26 -19.93 2.61 2.40
C PHE A 26 -18.90 3.46 1.65
N ILE A 27 -18.65 3.16 0.37
CA ILE A 27 -17.81 3.98 -0.53
C ILE A 27 -18.39 5.40 -0.65
N GLU A 28 -19.71 5.55 -0.78
CA GLU A 28 -20.38 6.85 -0.84
C GLU A 28 -20.24 7.66 0.45
N ALA A 29 -20.40 7.02 1.61
CA ALA A 29 -20.19 7.69 2.90
C ALA A 29 -18.73 8.15 3.10
N LEU A 30 -17.76 7.37 2.61
CA LEU A 30 -16.33 7.66 2.66
C LEU A 30 -15.85 8.73 1.69
N ARG A 31 -16.55 8.93 0.57
CA ARG A 31 -16.28 10.04 -0.35
C ARG A 31 -16.58 11.39 0.31
N GLY A 32 -17.34 11.38 1.42
CA GLY A 32 -17.81 12.57 2.12
C GLY A 32 -18.84 13.28 1.23
N ARG A 33 -19.98 13.68 1.81
CA ARG A 33 -20.90 14.60 1.14
C ARG A 33 -20.07 15.77 0.61
N GLU A 34 -20.27 16.14 -0.66
CA GLU A 34 -19.56 17.21 -1.37
C GLU A 34 -19.32 18.44 -0.48
N SER A 35 -18.23 18.43 0.28
CA SER A 35 -17.84 19.57 1.10
C SER A 35 -16.82 20.32 0.27
N LYS A 36 -17.14 21.58 0.01
CA LYS A 36 -16.39 22.60 -0.71
C LYS A 36 -15.02 22.95 -0.08
N GLU A 37 -14.35 22.01 0.59
CA GLU A 37 -12.98 22.18 1.09
C GLU A 37 -12.02 21.40 0.19
N SER A 38 -11.11 22.16 -0.44
CA SER A 38 -10.15 21.73 -1.47
C SER A 38 -9.07 20.73 -0.98
N GLY A 39 -9.48 19.58 -0.44
CA GLY A 39 -8.59 18.51 0.00
C GLY A 39 -8.97 17.15 -0.59
N PRO A 40 -8.00 16.23 -0.81
CA PRO A 40 -8.30 14.88 -1.26
C PRO A 40 -9.16 14.14 -0.23
N SER A 41 -10.19 13.43 -0.71
CA SER A 41 -11.10 12.66 0.14
C SER A 41 -10.35 11.61 0.95
N ILE A 42 -10.93 11.19 2.08
CA ILE A 42 -10.29 10.23 2.98
C ILE A 42 -10.10 8.88 2.27
N TYR A 43 -11.10 8.48 1.46
CA TYR A 43 -10.99 7.36 0.51
C TYR A 43 -9.76 7.49 -0.41
N MET A 44 -9.55 8.68 -0.98
CA MET A 44 -8.40 8.95 -1.86
C MET A 44 -7.07 8.89 -1.10
N LYS A 45 -7.00 9.36 0.15
CA LYS A 45 -5.77 9.29 0.96
C LYS A 45 -5.36 7.85 1.29
N ILE A 46 -6.33 7.00 1.62
CA ILE A 46 -6.08 5.59 1.92
C ILE A 46 -5.60 4.87 0.66
N ASN A 47 -6.31 5.04 -0.46
CA ASN A 47 -5.92 4.45 -1.74
C ASN A 47 -4.54 4.94 -2.20
N ALA A 48 -4.23 6.24 -2.05
CA ALA A 48 -2.91 6.77 -2.38
C ALA A 48 -1.78 6.12 -1.55
N THR A 49 -2.03 5.84 -0.27
CA THR A 49 -1.07 5.16 0.61
C THR A 49 -0.81 3.73 0.13
N PHE A 50 -1.88 3.00 -0.23
CA PHE A 50 -1.78 1.65 -0.78
C PHE A 50 -1.08 1.60 -2.14
N VAL A 51 -1.42 2.51 -3.05
CA VAL A 51 -0.81 2.59 -4.38
C VAL A 51 0.67 2.93 -4.27
N HIS A 52 1.03 3.92 -3.44
CA HIS A 52 2.44 4.27 -3.19
C HIS A 52 3.22 3.06 -2.67
N PHE A 53 2.64 2.34 -1.72
CA PHE A 53 3.19 1.12 -1.17
C PHE A 53 3.42 0.02 -2.23
N ILE A 54 2.42 -0.28 -3.07
CA ILE A 54 2.50 -1.30 -4.14
C ILE A 54 3.59 -0.92 -5.17
N VAL A 55 3.64 0.35 -5.58
CA VAL A 55 4.60 0.83 -6.58
C VAL A 55 6.04 0.70 -6.06
N VAL A 56 6.29 1.10 -4.82
CA VAL A 56 7.61 0.99 -4.18
C VAL A 56 8.06 -0.47 -4.11
N GLN A 57 7.17 -1.38 -3.72
CA GLN A 57 7.50 -2.81 -3.67
C GLN A 57 7.76 -3.41 -5.06
N ALA A 58 6.99 -3.02 -6.07
CA ALA A 58 7.18 -3.48 -7.45
C ALA A 58 8.52 -3.03 -8.02
N ILE A 59 8.90 -1.76 -7.80
CA ILE A 59 10.21 -1.21 -8.22
C ILE A 59 11.34 -1.95 -7.50
N THR A 60 11.21 -2.19 -6.19
CA THR A 60 12.21 -2.92 -5.40
C THR A 60 12.40 -4.34 -5.93
N LEU A 61 11.31 -5.04 -6.23
CA LEU A 61 11.36 -6.38 -6.78
C LEU A 61 11.98 -6.41 -8.19
N PHE A 62 11.64 -5.45 -9.03
CA PHE A 62 12.20 -5.34 -10.38
C PHE A 62 13.71 -5.08 -10.35
N MET A 63 14.19 -4.16 -9.49
CA MET A 63 15.61 -3.90 -9.30
C MET A 63 16.34 -5.12 -8.71
N ALA A 64 15.74 -5.83 -7.76
CA ALA A 64 16.30 -7.06 -7.20
C ALA A 64 16.43 -8.16 -8.28
N LEU A 65 15.43 -8.31 -9.15
CA LEU A 65 15.47 -9.26 -10.25
C LEU A 65 16.52 -8.88 -11.30
N ALA A 66 16.58 -7.61 -11.70
CA ALA A 66 17.55 -7.11 -12.67
C ALA A 66 19.00 -7.27 -12.18
N SER A 67 19.27 -6.92 -10.91
CA SER A 67 20.60 -7.09 -10.30
C SER A 67 21.00 -8.56 -10.17
N SER A 68 20.04 -9.46 -9.88
CA SER A 68 20.28 -10.90 -9.87
C SER A 68 20.54 -11.45 -11.28
N ALA A 69 19.83 -10.97 -12.30
CA ALA A 69 19.99 -11.42 -13.68
C ALA A 69 21.33 -10.99 -14.30
N MET A 70 21.83 -9.81 -13.92
CA MET A 70 23.14 -9.31 -14.37
C MET A 70 24.33 -9.87 -13.56
N GLY A 71 24.09 -10.60 -12.47
CA GLY A 71 25.14 -11.14 -11.59
C GLY A 71 25.88 -10.09 -10.75
N ILE A 72 25.35 -8.86 -10.65
CA ILE A 72 25.98 -7.72 -9.94
C ILE A 72 25.46 -7.63 -8.49
N SER A 73 24.68 -8.62 -8.04
CA SER A 73 24.07 -8.68 -6.71
C SER A 73 25.07 -8.61 -5.55
N ALA A 74 26.33 -9.01 -5.77
CA ALA A 74 27.39 -8.95 -4.76
C ALA A 74 28.05 -7.56 -4.61
N HIS A 75 27.76 -6.59 -5.48
CA HIS A 75 28.37 -5.27 -5.39
C HIS A 75 27.80 -4.51 -4.17
N PRO A 76 28.66 -3.99 -3.26
CA PRO A 76 28.21 -3.42 -1.99
C PRO A 76 27.24 -2.23 -2.15
N LEU A 77 27.41 -1.41 -3.19
CA LEU A 77 26.48 -0.31 -3.50
C LEU A 77 25.08 -0.81 -3.89
N VAL A 78 25.00 -1.87 -4.69
CA VAL A 78 23.72 -2.44 -5.14
C VAL A 78 23.01 -3.12 -3.97
N SER A 79 23.77 -3.82 -3.12
CA SER A 79 23.25 -4.45 -1.90
C SER A 79 22.75 -3.41 -0.89
N LEU A 80 23.46 -2.29 -0.69
CA LEU A 80 23.04 -1.22 0.21
C LEU A 80 21.75 -0.54 -0.26
N VAL A 81 21.67 -0.18 -1.54
CA VAL A 81 20.48 0.45 -2.13
C VAL A 81 19.30 -0.50 -2.07
N GLY A 82 19.47 -1.77 -2.45
CA GLY A 82 18.42 -2.78 -2.37
C GLY A 82 17.91 -2.99 -0.93
N THR A 83 18.82 -3.03 0.04
CA THR A 83 18.47 -3.16 1.47
C THR A 83 17.73 -1.93 1.99
N PHE A 84 18.14 -0.71 1.59
CA PHE A 84 17.43 0.52 1.95
C PHE A 84 16.00 0.53 1.42
N PHE A 85 15.80 0.17 0.15
CA PHE A 85 14.47 0.06 -0.44
C PHE A 85 13.61 -1.02 0.22
N LEU A 86 14.21 -2.16 0.65
CA LEU A 86 13.52 -3.18 1.42
C LEU A 86 13.01 -2.64 2.77
N PHE A 87 13.87 -1.95 3.53
CA PHE A 87 13.47 -1.36 4.81
C PHE A 87 12.39 -0.31 4.62
N TYR A 88 12.52 0.56 3.62
CA TYR A 88 11.50 1.54 3.28
C TYR A 88 10.17 0.87 2.92
N ALA A 89 10.21 -0.23 2.15
CA ALA A 89 9.03 -1.02 1.83
C ALA A 89 8.35 -1.62 3.07
N ILE A 90 9.11 -2.07 4.08
CA ILE A 90 8.52 -2.59 5.34
C ILE A 90 7.83 -1.48 6.12
N VAL A 91 8.43 -0.29 6.18
CA VAL A 91 7.83 0.87 6.86
C VAL A 91 6.53 1.31 6.18
N THR A 92 6.48 1.26 4.84
CA THR A 92 5.26 1.59 4.10
C THR A 92 4.15 0.53 4.27
N ILE A 93 4.48 -0.75 4.52
CA ILE A 93 3.48 -1.77 4.95
C ILE A 93 2.80 -1.30 6.24
N LEU A 94 3.58 -0.95 7.25
CA LEU A 94 3.04 -0.53 8.54
C LEU A 94 2.16 0.71 8.40
N ALA A 95 2.59 1.69 7.59
CA ALA A 95 1.78 2.87 7.28
C ALA A 95 0.45 2.51 6.59
N ALA A 96 0.48 1.59 5.60
CA ALA A 96 -0.73 1.10 4.95
C ALA A 96 -1.65 0.37 5.94
N THR A 97 -1.11 -0.51 6.79
CA THR A 97 -1.88 -1.21 7.84
C THR A 97 -2.56 -0.24 8.81
N PHE A 98 -1.87 0.81 9.25
CA PHE A 98 -2.50 1.84 10.08
C PHE A 98 -3.57 2.65 9.32
N GLY A 99 -3.38 2.87 8.01
CA GLY A 99 -4.42 3.42 7.13
C GLY A 99 -5.68 2.55 7.11
N VAL A 100 -5.52 1.22 7.04
CA VAL A 100 -6.63 0.26 7.14
C VAL A 100 -7.30 0.27 8.51
N LEU A 101 -6.54 0.33 9.61
CA LEU A 101 -7.14 0.37 10.95
C LEU A 101 -7.88 1.68 11.19
N THR A 102 -7.36 2.79 10.67
CA THR A 102 -8.05 4.07 10.68
C THR A 102 -9.37 3.94 9.91
N PHE A 103 -9.33 3.36 8.71
CA PHE A 103 -10.53 3.07 7.93
C PHE A 103 -11.56 2.21 8.69
N ALA A 104 -11.12 1.13 9.34
CA ALA A 104 -11.99 0.23 10.09
C ALA A 104 -12.65 0.95 11.29
N ASN A 105 -11.89 1.76 12.03
CA ASN A 105 -12.40 2.54 13.16
C ASN A 105 -13.47 3.56 12.70
N TRP A 106 -13.31 4.14 11.51
CA TRP A 106 -14.27 5.10 10.96
C TRP A 106 -15.55 4.42 10.51
N TYR A 107 -15.46 3.20 9.97
CA TYR A 107 -16.64 2.39 9.65
C TYR A 107 -17.45 2.05 10.90
N ASP A 108 -16.78 1.64 11.97
CA ASP A 108 -17.41 1.24 13.23
C ASP A 108 -18.14 2.41 13.93
N GLN A 109 -17.66 3.63 13.75
CA GLN A 109 -18.28 4.85 14.32
C GLN A 109 -19.53 5.33 13.57
N LYS A 110 -19.84 4.79 12.38
CA LYS A 110 -21.05 5.18 11.64
C LYS A 110 -22.28 4.53 12.30
N PRO A 111 -23.34 5.29 12.65
CA PRO A 111 -24.57 4.70 13.14
C PRO A 111 -25.13 3.72 12.11
N LYS A 112 -25.62 2.56 12.57
CA LYS A 112 -26.39 1.63 11.73
C LYS A 112 -27.75 2.27 11.44
N ASP A 113 -27.88 2.88 10.28
CA ASP A 113 -29.18 3.17 9.66
C ASP A 113 -29.56 2.00 8.76
#